data_AF-A0A1I0BMN6-F1
#
_entry.id   AF-A0A1I0BMN6-F1
#
_cell.length_a   1.000
_cell.length_b   1.000
_cell.length_c   1.000
_cell.angle_alpha   90.00
_cell.angle_beta   90.00
_cell.angle_gamma   90.00
#
_symmetry.space_group_name_H-M   'P 1'
#
loop_
_entity.id
_entity.type
_entity.pdbx_description
1 polymer ?
#
loop_
_entity_poly.entity_id
_entity_poly.type
_entity_poly.pdbx_seq_one_letter_code
_entity_poly.pdbx_strand_id
1 'polypeptide(L)'
;MNGPLISKSLRDHRGVTFWWTVGISAFMALYLAVYGSIKESPEVYGPAMIAKFPGPLRDLMGGLADMTSGAGYLQTAVYQLFVPMLFIACATLLANRSLAGPEENGTLELVLTLPVDRRRLVLARLAALALGLLAVAAVTLLVAWGMSVVVDNGVAFGHILAGHLGVLLLGLFHGTVALAVGAATGRRLVASAVVGVWVVAGYMVVTVGRSWDAISWLKWVSPFHYYAEGRPLYEGVPVGDYLVLAGATVVLALTAVLAFDRRDVGV
;
A
#
# COMPACT_ATOMS: atom_id res chain seq x y z
N MET A 1 12.65 -19.20 -19.26
CA MET A 1 12.74 -17.72 -19.24
C MET A 1 11.35 -17.15 -18.98
N ASN A 2 11.14 -16.41 -17.88
CA ASN A 2 9.82 -15.89 -17.49
C ASN A 2 9.50 -14.51 -18.13
N GLY A 3 10.44 -13.91 -18.86
CA GLY A 3 10.34 -12.56 -19.41
C GLY A 3 9.08 -12.28 -20.24
N PRO A 4 8.66 -13.17 -21.16
CA PRO A 4 7.44 -12.95 -21.95
C PRO A 4 6.16 -12.87 -21.12
N LEU A 5 6.03 -13.70 -20.07
CA LEU A 5 4.86 -13.71 -19.17
C LEU A 5 4.77 -12.45 -18.34
N ILE A 6 5.93 -11.96 -17.85
CA ILE A 6 6.01 -10.70 -17.10
C ILE A 6 5.65 -9.53 -18.03
N SER A 7 6.23 -9.48 -19.23
CA SER A 7 5.95 -8.41 -20.21
C SER A 7 4.47 -8.34 -20.59
N LYS A 8 3.83 -9.48 -20.85
CA LYS A 8 2.39 -9.55 -21.11
C LYS A 8 1.59 -9.00 -19.91
N SER A 9 1.90 -9.47 -18.70
CA SER A 9 1.21 -9.02 -17.49
C SER A 9 1.34 -7.50 -17.26
N LEU A 10 2.54 -6.93 -17.47
CA LEU A 10 2.75 -5.50 -17.39
C LEU A 10 1.95 -4.73 -18.44
N ARG A 11 1.82 -5.27 -19.67
CA ARG A 11 1.01 -4.68 -20.72
C ARG A 11 -0.49 -4.70 -20.38
N ASP A 12 -0.95 -5.78 -19.75
CA ASP A 12 -2.34 -5.91 -19.30
C ASP A 12 -2.63 -4.93 -18.14
N HIS A 13 -1.63 -4.63 -17.31
CA HIS A 13 -1.74 -3.72 -16.17
C HIS A 13 -1.53 -2.24 -16.52
N ARG A 14 -0.91 -1.91 -17.65
CA ARG A 14 -0.43 -0.54 -17.97
C ARG A 14 -1.48 0.56 -17.77
N GLY A 15 -2.72 0.31 -18.16
CA GLY A 15 -3.79 1.30 -18.03
C GLY A 15 -4.17 1.55 -16.57
N VAL A 16 -4.21 0.50 -15.76
CA VAL A 16 -4.45 0.59 -14.31
C VAL A 16 -3.31 1.32 -13.64
N THR A 17 -2.09 0.87 -13.89
CA THR A 17 -0.88 1.47 -13.32
C THR A 17 -0.81 2.96 -13.66
N PHE A 18 -1.09 3.33 -14.91
CA PHE A 18 -1.12 4.72 -15.36
C PHE A 18 -2.15 5.54 -14.58
N TRP A 19 -3.43 5.12 -14.57
CA TRP A 19 -4.49 5.89 -13.91
C TRP A 19 -4.32 5.97 -12.39
N TRP A 20 -3.84 4.91 -11.75
CA TRP A 20 -3.50 4.96 -10.32
C TRP A 20 -2.32 5.86 -10.04
N THR A 21 -1.30 5.85 -10.90
CA THR A 21 -0.16 6.78 -10.77
C THR A 21 -0.63 8.23 -10.87
N VAL A 22 -1.45 8.55 -11.87
CA VAL A 22 -2.00 9.90 -12.06
C VAL A 22 -2.88 10.29 -10.87
N GLY A 23 -3.80 9.43 -10.43
CA GLY A 23 -4.72 9.71 -9.34
C GLY A 23 -4.01 9.93 -7.99
N ILE A 24 -3.05 9.06 -7.64
CA ILE A 24 -2.29 9.20 -6.40
C ILE A 24 -1.38 10.42 -6.46
N SER A 25 -0.72 10.66 -7.60
CA SER A 25 0.13 11.85 -7.79
C SER A 25 -0.68 13.15 -7.66
N ALA A 26 -1.86 13.21 -8.29
CA ALA A 26 -2.74 14.35 -8.18
C ALA A 26 -3.24 14.55 -6.74
N PHE A 27 -3.61 13.47 -6.04
CA PHE A 27 -3.97 13.51 -4.63
C PHE A 27 -2.84 14.07 -3.77
N MET A 28 -1.61 13.54 -3.92
CA MET A 28 -0.45 14.01 -3.16
C MET A 28 -0.13 15.47 -3.47
N ALA A 29 -0.08 15.85 -4.75
CA ALA A 29 0.18 17.23 -5.15
C ALA A 29 -0.86 18.21 -4.57
N LEU A 30 -2.14 17.86 -4.63
CA LEU A 30 -3.22 18.66 -4.05
C LEU A 30 -3.03 18.85 -2.54
N TYR A 31 -2.82 17.76 -1.80
CA TYR A 31 -2.68 17.85 -0.34
C TYR A 31 -1.38 18.53 0.08
N LEU A 32 -0.26 18.30 -0.60
CA LEU A 32 0.98 19.01 -0.31
C LEU A 32 0.90 20.50 -0.65
N ALA A 33 0.18 20.90 -1.70
CA ALA A 33 0.01 22.31 -2.04
C ALA A 33 -0.69 23.11 -0.92
N VAL A 34 -1.60 22.47 -0.17
CA VAL A 34 -2.29 23.10 0.97
C VAL A 34 -1.33 23.46 2.12
N TYR A 35 -0.18 22.79 2.24
CA TYR A 35 0.81 23.09 3.29
C TYR A 35 1.31 24.53 3.24
N GLY A 36 1.47 25.11 2.04
CA GLY A 36 1.90 26.51 1.90
C GLY A 36 0.98 27.48 2.64
N SER A 37 -0.34 27.30 2.46
CA SER A 37 -1.36 28.11 3.16
C SER A 37 -1.37 27.89 4.67
N ILE A 38 -1.05 26.67 5.14
CA ILE A 38 -0.92 26.38 6.58
C ILE A 38 0.31 27.09 7.17
N LYS A 39 1.44 27.06 6.46
CA LYS A 39 2.69 27.74 6.85
C LYS A 39 2.49 29.27 6.93
N GLU A 40 1.75 29.85 5.99
CA GLU A 40 1.45 31.29 5.95
C GLU A 40 0.42 31.73 6.99
N SER A 41 -0.49 30.86 7.41
CA SER A 41 -1.55 31.18 8.39
C SER A 41 -1.69 30.12 9.50
N PRO A 42 -0.68 29.95 10.37
CA PRO A 42 -0.67 28.89 11.39
C PRO A 42 -1.81 29.01 12.41
N GLU A 43 -2.25 30.24 12.71
CA GLU A 43 -3.31 30.47 13.71
C GLU A 43 -4.70 30.03 13.22
N VAL A 44 -4.93 30.08 11.91
CA VAL A 44 -6.18 29.67 11.26
C VAL A 44 -6.23 28.15 11.11
N TYR A 45 -5.10 27.53 10.74
CA TYR A 45 -5.02 26.11 10.38
C TYR A 45 -4.41 25.20 11.45
N GLY A 46 -3.91 25.75 12.55
CA GLY A 46 -3.32 25.01 13.66
C GLY A 46 -4.35 24.55 14.70
N PRO A 47 -4.25 24.96 15.98
CA PRO A 47 -5.05 24.38 17.07
C PRO A 47 -6.57 24.54 16.89
N ALA A 48 -7.02 25.67 16.33
CA ALA A 48 -8.45 25.98 16.18
C ALA A 48 -9.15 25.09 15.14
N MET A 49 -8.45 24.65 14.09
CA MET A 49 -8.95 23.68 13.11
C MET A 49 -8.95 22.27 13.68
N ILE A 50 -7.87 21.88 14.35
CA ILE A 50 -7.76 20.58 15.03
C ILE A 50 -8.88 20.43 16.07
N ALA A 51 -9.19 21.49 16.82
CA ALA A 51 -10.24 21.53 17.83
C ALA A 51 -11.64 21.17 17.28
N LYS A 52 -11.88 21.34 15.98
CA LYS A 52 -13.18 21.01 15.33
C LYS A 52 -13.34 19.54 15.01
N PHE A 53 -12.26 18.76 14.96
CA PHE A 53 -12.35 17.32 14.73
C PHE A 53 -12.76 16.59 16.01
N PRO A 54 -13.74 15.68 15.99
CA PRO A 54 -14.05 14.83 17.14
C PRO A 54 -12.84 13.98 17.56
N GLY A 55 -12.68 13.71 18.85
CA GLY A 55 -11.57 12.90 19.39
C GLY A 55 -11.28 11.61 18.61
N PRO A 56 -12.28 10.75 18.37
CA PRO A 56 -12.08 9.50 17.62
C PRO A 56 -11.56 9.70 16.19
N LEU A 57 -11.93 10.80 15.54
CA LEU A 57 -11.46 11.12 14.19
C LEU A 57 -9.99 11.60 14.22
N ARG A 58 -9.59 12.32 15.28
CA ARG A 58 -8.19 12.71 15.48
C ARG A 58 -7.30 11.49 15.69
N ASP A 59 -7.74 10.55 16.52
CA ASP A 59 -6.98 9.32 16.82
C ASP A 59 -6.78 8.47 15.56
N LEU A 60 -7.83 8.35 14.73
CA LEU A 60 -7.75 7.70 13.42
C LEU A 60 -6.74 8.39 12.50
N MET A 61 -6.66 9.72 12.54
CA MET A 61 -5.67 10.51 11.79
C MET A 61 -4.30 10.63 12.48
N GLY A 62 -4.00 9.79 13.48
CA GLY A 62 -2.68 9.78 14.13
C GLY A 62 -2.46 10.94 15.11
N GLY A 63 -3.55 11.51 15.64
CA GLY A 63 -3.54 12.52 16.70
C GLY A 63 -3.48 13.98 16.22
N LEU A 64 -3.22 14.23 14.93
CA LEU A 64 -3.08 15.58 14.34
C LEU A 64 -2.08 16.50 15.09
N ALA A 65 -1.11 15.93 15.82
CA ALA A 65 -0.39 16.66 16.87
C ALA A 65 0.56 17.75 16.36
N ASP A 66 1.06 17.62 15.12
CA ASP A 66 2.05 18.55 14.54
C ASP A 66 1.77 18.82 13.05
N MET A 67 0.63 19.44 12.74
CA MET A 67 0.28 19.78 11.36
C MET A 67 0.98 21.04 10.82
N THR A 68 1.69 21.77 11.67
CA THR A 68 2.43 22.98 11.31
C THR A 68 3.86 22.70 10.88
N SER A 69 4.45 21.57 11.27
CA SER A 69 5.73 21.12 10.73
C SER A 69 5.53 20.37 9.40
N GLY A 70 6.56 20.39 8.56
CA GLY A 70 6.54 19.66 7.29
C GLY A 70 6.39 18.16 7.49
N ALA A 71 7.17 17.58 8.42
CA ALA A 71 7.15 16.14 8.67
C ALA A 71 5.80 15.68 9.25
N GLY A 72 5.22 16.45 10.18
CA GLY A 72 3.94 16.10 10.78
C GLY A 72 2.75 16.37 9.86
N TYR A 73 2.81 17.39 9.00
CA TYR A 73 1.83 17.56 7.93
C TYR A 73 1.88 16.40 6.93
N LEU A 74 3.07 16.04 6.42
CA LEU A 74 3.22 14.90 5.51
C LEU A 74 2.71 13.62 6.16
N GLN A 75 3.15 13.32 7.40
CA GLN A 75 2.70 12.15 8.13
C GLN A 75 1.17 12.13 8.16
N THR A 76 0.56 13.18 8.67
CA THR A 76 -0.88 13.22 8.95
C THR A 76 -1.74 13.24 7.69
N ALA A 77 -1.44 14.14 6.75
CA ALA A 77 -2.28 14.41 5.59
C ALA A 77 -2.07 13.42 4.45
N VAL A 78 -0.88 12.81 4.37
CA VAL A 78 -0.48 12.00 3.21
C VAL A 78 -0.25 10.55 3.64
N TYR A 79 0.67 10.30 4.58
CA TYR A 79 1.16 8.96 4.88
C TYR A 79 0.38 8.22 5.97
N GLN A 80 -0.45 8.88 6.76
CA GLN A 80 -1.12 8.24 7.90
C GLN A 80 -2.24 7.30 7.46
N LEU A 81 -2.98 7.69 6.42
CA LEU A 81 -4.17 6.97 5.98
C LEU A 81 -4.26 6.91 4.45
N PHE A 82 -4.39 8.06 3.79
CA PHE A 82 -4.83 8.09 2.40
C PHE A 82 -3.85 7.40 1.44
N VAL A 83 -2.57 7.74 1.44
CA VAL A 83 -1.61 7.15 0.51
C VAL A 83 -1.43 5.65 0.75
N PRO A 84 -1.24 5.14 1.98
CA PRO A 84 -1.28 3.71 2.26
C PRO A 84 -2.51 3.01 1.69
N MET A 85 -3.71 3.57 1.93
CA MET A 85 -4.97 2.97 1.48
C MET A 85 -5.09 2.95 -0.05
N LEU A 86 -4.69 4.02 -0.72
CA LEU A 86 -4.68 4.10 -2.18
C LEU A 86 -3.68 3.09 -2.78
N PHE A 87 -2.51 2.92 -2.18
CA PHE A 87 -1.54 1.90 -2.60
C PHE A 87 -2.05 0.48 -2.39
N ILE A 88 -2.68 0.20 -1.25
CA ILE A 88 -3.28 -1.12 -0.97
C ILE A 88 -4.42 -1.40 -1.95
N ALA A 89 -5.27 -0.42 -2.25
CA ALA A 89 -6.31 -0.54 -3.26
C ALA A 89 -5.72 -0.83 -4.64
N CYS A 90 -4.75 -0.04 -5.09
CA CYS A 90 -4.03 -0.26 -6.35
C CYS A 90 -3.43 -1.68 -6.43
N ALA A 91 -2.72 -2.10 -5.37
CA ALA A 91 -2.12 -3.42 -5.25
C ALA A 91 -3.15 -4.54 -5.36
N THR A 92 -4.29 -4.40 -4.67
CA THR A 92 -5.40 -5.37 -4.70
C THR A 92 -6.02 -5.48 -6.08
N LEU A 93 -6.23 -4.35 -6.78
CA LEU A 93 -6.72 -4.35 -8.15
C LEU A 93 -5.75 -5.03 -9.12
N LEU A 94 -4.45 -4.75 -9.02
CA LEU A 94 -3.41 -5.37 -9.84
C LEU A 94 -3.34 -6.89 -9.58
N ALA A 95 -3.39 -7.30 -8.31
CA ALA A 95 -3.40 -8.71 -7.92
C ALA A 95 -4.63 -9.45 -8.47
N ASN A 96 -5.83 -8.86 -8.33
CA ASN A 96 -7.06 -9.44 -8.86
C ASN A 96 -7.03 -9.59 -10.38
N ARG A 97 -6.48 -8.61 -11.11
CA ARG A 97 -6.33 -8.69 -12.57
C ARG A 97 -5.29 -9.71 -13.02
N SER A 98 -4.43 -10.17 -12.13
CA SER A 98 -3.36 -11.11 -12.44
C SER A 98 -3.82 -12.57 -12.50
N LEU A 99 -4.75 -12.96 -11.62
CA LEU A 99 -5.11 -14.38 -11.43
C LEU A 99 -6.62 -14.60 -11.27
N ALA A 100 -7.23 -14.16 -10.17
CA ALA A 100 -8.64 -14.43 -9.87
C ALA A 100 -9.61 -13.81 -10.90
N GLY A 101 -9.31 -12.62 -11.43
CA GLY A 101 -10.12 -11.99 -12.46
C GLY A 101 -10.11 -12.77 -13.78
N PRO A 102 -8.94 -13.09 -14.35
CA PRO A 102 -8.85 -13.97 -15.51
C PRO A 102 -9.53 -15.33 -15.33
N GLU A 103 -9.47 -15.89 -14.12
CA GLU A 103 -10.12 -17.16 -13.76
C GLU A 103 -11.64 -17.05 -13.76
N GLU A 104 -12.21 -16.07 -13.06
CA GLU A 104 -13.66 -15.81 -13.08
C GLU A 104 -14.21 -15.54 -14.48
N ASN A 105 -13.39 -14.97 -15.36
CA ASN A 105 -13.77 -14.68 -16.74
C ASN A 105 -13.54 -15.87 -17.70
N GLY A 106 -13.09 -17.04 -17.21
CA GLY A 106 -12.78 -18.22 -18.02
C GLY A 106 -11.54 -18.08 -18.93
N THR A 107 -10.85 -16.95 -18.87
CA THR A 107 -9.68 -16.66 -19.75
C THR A 107 -8.39 -17.28 -19.23
N LEU A 108 -8.33 -17.65 -17.95
CA LEU A 108 -7.16 -18.29 -17.37
C LEU A 108 -6.93 -19.70 -17.94
N GLU A 109 -8.01 -20.42 -18.24
CA GLU A 109 -7.98 -21.76 -18.83
C GLU A 109 -7.25 -21.74 -20.18
N LEU A 110 -7.51 -20.73 -21.02
CA LEU A 110 -6.81 -20.54 -22.29
C LEU A 110 -5.30 -20.40 -22.12
N VAL A 111 -4.85 -19.72 -21.05
CA VAL A 111 -3.41 -19.59 -20.75
C VAL A 111 -2.82 -20.91 -20.25
N LEU A 112 -3.60 -21.70 -19.52
CA LEU A 112 -3.17 -23.00 -18.98
C LEU A 112 -3.14 -24.11 -20.05
N THR A 113 -3.74 -23.91 -21.22
CA THR A 113 -3.54 -24.81 -22.38
C THR A 113 -2.14 -24.73 -22.97
N LEU A 114 -1.42 -23.63 -22.72
CA LEU A 114 -0.02 -23.48 -23.12
C LEU A 114 0.86 -24.29 -22.17
N PRO A 115 2.03 -24.80 -22.62
CA PRO A 115 2.97 -25.56 -21.78
C PRO A 115 3.72 -24.64 -20.79
N VAL A 116 2.97 -24.02 -19.89
CA VAL A 116 3.45 -23.07 -18.88
C VAL A 116 3.30 -23.70 -17.51
N ASP A 117 4.43 -23.80 -16.80
CA ASP A 117 4.46 -24.25 -15.42
C ASP A 117 3.66 -23.30 -14.51
N ARG A 118 2.79 -23.86 -13.66
CA ARG A 118 1.89 -23.12 -12.77
C ARG A 118 2.63 -22.21 -11.80
N ARG A 119 3.75 -22.68 -11.24
CA ARG A 119 4.57 -21.88 -10.33
C ARG A 119 5.22 -20.71 -11.06
N ARG A 120 5.73 -20.93 -12.27
CA ARG A 120 6.26 -19.87 -13.14
C ARG A 120 5.21 -18.82 -13.48
N LEU A 121 3.96 -19.24 -13.71
CA LEU A 121 2.85 -18.30 -13.94
C LEU A 121 2.64 -17.40 -12.73
N VAL A 122 2.47 -17.96 -11.52
CA VAL A 122 2.26 -17.16 -10.30
C VAL A 122 3.44 -16.24 -10.01
N LEU A 123 4.67 -16.72 -10.15
CA LEU A 123 5.87 -15.90 -9.97
C LEU A 123 5.95 -14.74 -10.97
N ALA A 124 5.55 -14.97 -12.23
CA ALA A 124 5.49 -13.90 -13.23
C ALA A 124 4.42 -12.86 -12.89
N ARG A 125 3.27 -13.28 -12.36
CA ARG A 125 2.21 -12.37 -11.87
C ARG A 125 2.65 -11.56 -10.66
N LEU A 126 3.31 -12.20 -9.69
CA LEU A 126 3.95 -11.55 -8.54
C LEU A 126 4.96 -10.47 -8.98
N ALA A 127 5.85 -10.82 -9.91
CA ALA A 127 6.82 -9.88 -10.44
C ALA A 127 6.14 -8.70 -11.15
N ALA A 128 5.08 -8.94 -11.93
CA ALA A 128 4.34 -7.86 -12.59
C ALA A 128 3.59 -6.96 -11.61
N LEU A 129 3.02 -7.51 -10.54
CA LEU A 129 2.43 -6.75 -9.43
C LEU A 129 3.50 -5.86 -8.77
N ALA A 130 4.65 -6.44 -8.43
CA ALA A 130 5.72 -5.73 -7.74
C ALA A 130 6.33 -4.61 -8.58
N LEU A 131 6.61 -4.88 -9.87
CA LEU A 131 7.11 -3.88 -10.81
C LEU A 131 6.08 -2.78 -11.08
N GLY A 132 4.79 -3.13 -11.19
CA GLY A 132 3.71 -2.16 -11.34
C GLY A 132 3.62 -1.21 -10.14
N LEU A 133 3.63 -1.75 -8.92
CA LEU A 133 3.64 -0.95 -7.68
C LEU A 133 4.91 -0.13 -7.53
N LEU A 134 6.07 -0.67 -7.89
CA LEU A 134 7.35 0.05 -7.88
C LEU A 134 7.31 1.25 -8.84
N ALA A 135 6.71 1.11 -10.02
CA ALA A 135 6.54 2.22 -10.96
C ALA A 135 5.64 3.32 -10.37
N VAL A 136 4.52 2.95 -9.74
CA VAL A 136 3.63 3.91 -9.03
C VAL A 136 4.39 4.61 -7.91
N ALA A 137 5.13 3.85 -7.07
CA ALA A 137 5.93 4.37 -5.97
C ALA A 137 7.03 5.33 -6.44
N ALA A 138 7.72 5.01 -7.53
CA ALA A 138 8.78 5.85 -8.07
C ALA A 138 8.24 7.22 -8.53
N VAL A 139 7.13 7.24 -9.28
CA VAL A 139 6.55 8.49 -9.77
C VAL A 139 5.97 9.32 -8.62
N THR A 140 5.23 8.69 -7.72
CA THR A 140 4.63 9.38 -6.56
C THR A 140 5.68 9.90 -5.57
N LEU A 141 6.82 9.21 -5.42
CA LEU A 141 7.98 9.70 -4.66
C LEU A 141 8.53 10.99 -5.26
N LEU A 142 8.72 11.03 -6.58
CA LEU A 142 9.20 12.23 -7.26
C LEU A 142 8.23 13.39 -7.10
N VAL A 143 6.93 13.13 -7.17
CA VAL A 143 5.90 14.15 -6.93
C VAL A 143 5.93 14.64 -5.49
N ALA A 144 5.98 13.74 -4.51
CA ALA A 144 6.02 14.09 -3.10
C ALA A 144 7.27 14.92 -2.77
N TRP A 145 8.44 14.49 -3.26
CA TRP A 145 9.70 15.22 -3.07
C TRP A 145 9.69 16.57 -3.80
N GLY A 146 9.27 16.62 -5.06
CA GLY A 146 9.19 17.86 -5.83
C GLY A 146 8.27 18.88 -5.16
N MET A 147 7.10 18.44 -4.69
CA MET A 147 6.19 19.30 -3.93
C MET A 147 6.78 19.73 -2.58
N SER A 148 7.48 18.84 -1.89
CA SER A 148 8.21 19.14 -0.64
C SER A 148 9.18 20.30 -0.81
N VAL A 149 9.90 20.32 -1.94
CA VAL A 149 10.84 21.38 -2.31
C VAL A 149 10.09 22.68 -2.66
N VAL A 150 9.02 22.59 -3.45
CA VAL A 150 8.21 23.76 -3.86
C VAL A 150 7.61 24.50 -2.67
N VAL A 151 7.09 23.76 -1.68
CA VAL A 151 6.46 24.36 -0.49
C VAL A 151 7.44 24.62 0.65
N ASP A 152 8.73 24.30 0.46
CA ASP A 152 9.81 24.48 1.44
C ASP A 152 9.41 24.00 2.85
N ASN A 153 9.04 22.72 2.96
CA ASN A 153 8.59 22.13 4.21
C ASN A 153 9.74 21.61 5.11
N GLY A 154 10.99 21.70 4.65
CA GLY A 154 12.18 21.29 5.40
C GLY A 154 12.36 19.79 5.61
N VAL A 155 11.54 18.93 4.99
CA VAL A 155 11.67 17.46 5.14
C VAL A 155 12.75 16.93 4.21
N ALA A 156 13.75 16.25 4.78
CA ALA A 156 14.83 15.65 4.00
C ALA A 156 14.33 14.56 3.05
N PHE A 157 14.91 14.48 1.85
CA PHE A 157 14.56 13.46 0.85
C PHE A 157 14.62 12.03 1.42
N GLY A 158 15.64 11.73 2.25
CA GLY A 158 15.79 10.40 2.86
C GLY A 158 14.60 9.98 3.72
N HIS A 159 13.94 10.93 4.38
CA HIS A 159 12.75 10.66 5.21
C HIS A 159 11.51 10.45 4.34
N ILE A 160 11.35 11.21 3.26
CA ILE A 160 10.27 11.03 2.28
C ILE A 160 10.42 9.67 1.58
N LEU A 161 11.65 9.30 1.22
CA LEU A 161 11.99 8.00 0.68
C LEU A 161 11.66 6.88 1.69
N ALA A 162 12.03 7.05 2.96
CA ALA A 162 11.70 6.08 4.01
C ALA A 162 10.18 5.87 4.13
N GLY A 163 9.39 6.96 4.11
CA GLY A 163 7.93 6.88 4.11
C GLY A 163 7.36 6.16 2.88
N HIS A 164 7.89 6.46 1.69
CA HIS A 164 7.50 5.78 0.44
C HIS A 164 7.86 4.31 0.41
N LEU A 165 9.02 3.93 0.92
CA LEU A 165 9.42 2.52 1.04
C LEU A 165 8.43 1.77 1.93
N GLY A 166 7.99 2.36 3.04
CA GLY A 166 6.96 1.77 3.89
C GLY A 166 5.64 1.57 3.17
N VAL A 167 5.17 2.58 2.42
CA VAL A 167 3.94 2.51 1.61
C VAL A 167 4.04 1.41 0.55
N LEU A 168 5.17 1.33 -0.15
CA LEU A 168 5.44 0.30 -1.15
C LEU A 168 5.40 -1.09 -0.53
N LEU A 169 6.10 -1.31 0.58
CA LEU A 169 6.12 -2.61 1.28
C LEU A 169 4.73 -3.00 1.79
N LEU A 170 3.97 -2.05 2.33
CA LEU A 170 2.61 -2.27 2.79
C LEU A 170 1.65 -2.61 1.65
N GLY A 171 1.80 -1.94 0.50
CA GLY A 171 1.06 -2.25 -0.72
C GLY A 171 1.43 -3.63 -1.27
N LEU A 172 2.71 -3.98 -1.31
CA LEU A 172 3.18 -5.31 -1.72
C LEU A 172 2.64 -6.42 -0.81
N PHE A 173 2.65 -6.20 0.51
CA PHE A 173 2.09 -7.13 1.47
C PHE A 173 0.62 -7.44 1.17
N HIS A 174 -0.24 -6.41 1.14
CA HIS A 174 -1.68 -6.59 0.90
C HIS A 174 -2.00 -7.05 -0.52
N GLY A 175 -1.25 -6.59 -1.54
CA GLY A 175 -1.36 -7.10 -2.90
C GLY A 175 -1.02 -8.59 -2.98
N THR A 176 -0.04 -9.05 -2.21
CA THR A 176 0.32 -10.47 -2.14
C THR A 176 -0.72 -11.27 -1.36
N VAL A 177 -1.35 -10.71 -0.32
CA VAL A 177 -2.53 -11.31 0.33
C VAL A 177 -3.65 -11.50 -0.70
N ALA A 178 -4.00 -10.46 -1.48
CA ALA A 178 -5.02 -10.56 -2.52
C ALA A 178 -4.67 -11.64 -3.55
N LEU A 179 -3.40 -11.71 -3.99
CA LEU A 179 -2.95 -12.72 -4.93
C LEU A 179 -3.01 -14.13 -4.33
N ALA A 180 -2.60 -14.32 -3.08
CA ALA A 180 -2.63 -15.62 -2.40
C ALA A 180 -4.05 -16.14 -2.22
N VAL A 181 -4.97 -15.29 -1.76
CA VAL A 181 -6.38 -15.63 -1.64
C VAL A 181 -7.01 -15.88 -3.02
N GLY A 182 -6.67 -15.04 -4.00
CA GLY A 182 -7.10 -15.21 -5.38
C GLY A 182 -6.61 -16.53 -5.98
N ALA A 183 -5.36 -16.92 -5.72
CA ALA A 183 -4.79 -18.20 -6.12
C ALA A 183 -5.50 -19.39 -5.49
N ALA A 184 -5.79 -19.30 -4.19
CA ALA A 184 -6.44 -20.36 -3.44
C ALA A 184 -7.93 -20.53 -3.76
N THR A 185 -8.62 -19.45 -4.15
CA THR A 185 -10.08 -19.46 -4.26
C THR A 185 -10.59 -19.26 -5.68
N GLY A 186 -9.80 -18.66 -6.56
CA GLY A 186 -10.23 -18.24 -7.90
C GLY A 186 -11.22 -17.08 -7.90
N ARG A 187 -11.48 -16.45 -6.74
CA ARG A 187 -12.58 -15.48 -6.55
C ARG A 187 -12.04 -14.11 -6.16
N ARG A 188 -12.18 -13.12 -7.05
CA ARG A 188 -11.67 -11.74 -6.85
C ARG A 188 -12.40 -11.00 -5.72
N LEU A 189 -13.68 -11.31 -5.52
CA LEU A 189 -14.47 -10.72 -4.44
C LEU A 189 -14.00 -11.23 -3.07
N VAL A 190 -13.66 -12.52 -2.96
CA VAL A 190 -13.14 -13.10 -1.72
C VAL A 190 -11.76 -12.51 -1.40
N ALA A 191 -10.87 -12.43 -2.40
CA ALA A 191 -9.57 -11.80 -2.24
C ALA A 191 -9.67 -10.34 -1.76
N SER A 192 -10.53 -9.55 -2.40
CA SER A 192 -10.77 -8.15 -2.01
C SER A 192 -11.36 -8.02 -0.61
N ALA A 193 -12.30 -8.90 -0.23
CA ALA A 193 -12.93 -8.89 1.08
C ALA A 193 -11.92 -9.21 2.20
N VAL A 194 -11.06 -10.22 2.00
CA VAL A 194 -10.01 -10.56 2.97
C VAL A 194 -9.05 -9.39 3.17
N VAL A 195 -8.61 -8.75 2.09
CA VAL A 195 -7.76 -7.54 2.20
C VAL A 195 -8.51 -6.43 2.93
N GLY A 196 -9.75 -6.12 2.54
CA GLY A 196 -10.53 -5.05 3.17
C GLY A 196 -10.72 -5.24 4.67
N VAL A 197 -11.07 -6.45 5.10
CA VAL A 197 -11.23 -6.79 6.53
C VAL A 197 -9.90 -6.63 7.27
N TRP A 198 -8.80 -7.16 6.73
CA TRP A 198 -7.50 -7.09 7.39
C TRP A 198 -6.98 -5.64 7.46
N VAL A 199 -7.20 -4.85 6.40
CA VAL A 199 -6.84 -3.43 6.37
C VAL A 199 -7.58 -2.67 7.47
N VAL A 200 -8.90 -2.80 7.54
CA VAL A 200 -9.72 -2.10 8.53
C VAL A 200 -9.35 -2.55 9.94
N ALA A 201 -9.32 -3.86 10.21
CA ALA A 201 -8.99 -4.38 11.53
C ALA A 201 -7.57 -4.00 11.95
N GLY A 202 -6.60 -4.18 11.06
CA GLY A 202 -5.19 -3.87 11.32
C GLY A 202 -4.94 -2.40 11.58
N TYR A 203 -5.61 -1.52 10.83
CA TYR A 203 -5.52 -0.08 11.04
C TYR A 203 -6.16 0.35 12.36
N MET A 204 -7.35 -0.15 12.66
CA MET A 204 -8.08 0.12 13.91
C MET A 204 -7.29 -0.31 15.14
N VAL A 205 -6.64 -1.48 15.09
CA VAL A 205 -5.80 -1.98 16.19
C VAL A 205 -4.63 -1.03 16.48
N VAL A 206 -3.97 -0.50 15.44
CA VAL A 206 -2.78 0.34 15.61
C VAL A 206 -3.13 1.79 15.99
N THR A 207 -4.28 2.28 15.57
CA THR A 207 -4.73 3.66 15.84
C THR A 207 -5.51 3.79 17.15
N VAL A 208 -6.50 2.92 17.38
CA VAL A 208 -7.41 2.98 18.53
C VAL A 208 -7.11 1.89 19.56
N GLY A 209 -6.74 0.69 19.09
CA GLY A 209 -6.54 -0.48 19.96
C GLY A 209 -5.37 -0.39 20.93
N ARG A 210 -4.43 0.55 20.71
CA ARG A 210 -3.30 0.80 21.63
C ARG A 210 -3.73 1.24 23.02
N SER A 211 -4.89 1.88 23.14
CA SER A 211 -5.41 2.35 24.44
C SER A 211 -6.10 1.25 25.24
N TRP A 212 -6.21 0.03 24.69
CA TRP A 212 -6.97 -1.07 25.25
C TRP A 212 -6.04 -2.27 25.49
N ASP A 213 -5.64 -2.49 26.75
CA ASP A 213 -4.64 -3.52 27.11
C ASP A 213 -4.99 -4.91 26.55
N ALA A 214 -6.27 -5.28 26.58
CA ALA A 214 -6.77 -6.59 26.12
C ALA A 214 -6.46 -6.91 24.64
N ILE A 215 -6.37 -5.89 23.79
CA ILE A 215 -6.15 -6.04 22.34
C ILE A 215 -4.83 -5.42 21.86
N SER A 216 -4.07 -4.81 22.77
CA SER A 216 -2.79 -4.15 22.47
C SER A 216 -1.77 -5.07 21.78
N TRP A 217 -1.79 -6.37 22.08
CA TRP A 217 -0.92 -7.38 21.48
C TRP A 217 -1.23 -7.64 20.00
N LEU A 218 -2.45 -7.36 19.52
CA LEU A 218 -2.81 -7.52 18.11
C LEU A 218 -2.00 -6.60 17.20
N LYS A 219 -1.36 -5.55 17.74
CA LYS A 219 -0.48 -4.65 16.98
C LYS A 219 0.61 -5.43 16.23
N TRP A 220 1.13 -6.51 16.82
CA TRP A 220 2.20 -7.33 16.24
C TRP A 220 1.74 -8.13 15.00
N VAL A 221 0.44 -8.37 14.87
CA VAL A 221 -0.18 -9.02 13.70
C VAL A 221 -0.50 -8.01 12.61
N SER A 222 -0.65 -6.73 12.96
CA SER A 222 -1.00 -5.69 12.01
C SER A 222 0.21 -5.25 11.18
N PRO A 223 0.15 -5.32 9.85
CA PRO A 223 1.23 -4.80 9.00
C PRO A 223 1.39 -3.27 9.14
N PHE A 224 0.38 -2.55 9.65
CA PHE A 224 0.46 -1.11 9.92
C PHE A 224 1.40 -0.75 11.06
N HIS A 225 1.65 -1.66 12.00
CA HIS A 225 2.61 -1.44 13.08
C HIS A 225 4.03 -1.33 12.50
N TYR A 226 4.43 -2.28 11.66
CA TYR A 226 5.74 -2.27 10.99
C TYR A 226 5.87 -1.17 9.92
N TYR A 227 4.75 -0.61 9.47
CA TYR A 227 4.74 0.54 8.56
C TYR A 227 4.98 1.87 9.29
N ALA A 228 4.30 2.09 10.42
CA ALA A 228 4.17 3.43 11.00
C ALA A 228 4.91 3.62 12.34
N GLU A 229 5.21 2.56 13.10
CA GLU A 229 5.73 2.70 14.46
C GLU A 229 7.13 3.33 14.51
N GLY A 230 8.02 2.96 13.59
CA GLY A 230 9.36 3.55 13.46
C GLY A 230 9.42 4.96 12.88
N ARG A 231 8.27 5.65 12.74
CA ARG A 231 8.15 7.08 12.36
C ARG A 231 9.09 7.51 11.23
N PRO A 232 8.97 6.92 10.02
CA PRO A 232 9.99 7.05 8.98
C PRO A 232 10.22 8.48 8.46
N LEU A 233 9.21 9.35 8.55
CA LEU A 233 9.32 10.75 8.17
C LEU A 233 10.15 11.61 9.15
N TYR A 234 10.36 11.11 10.36
CA TYR A 234 11.10 11.79 11.42
C TYR A 234 12.47 11.16 11.66
N GLU A 235 12.51 9.82 11.71
CA GLU A 235 13.65 9.06 12.21
C GLU A 235 14.41 8.31 11.10
N GLY A 236 13.93 8.36 9.85
CA GLY A 236 14.52 7.65 8.73
C GLY A 236 14.03 6.21 8.60
N VAL A 237 14.76 5.33 7.92
CA VAL A 237 14.26 3.98 7.58
C VAL A 237 14.26 3.05 8.81
N PRO A 238 13.10 2.55 9.27
CA PRO A 238 13.05 1.55 10.34
C PRO A 238 13.36 0.17 9.76
N VAL A 239 14.65 -0.13 9.62
CA VAL A 239 15.13 -1.33 8.90
C VAL A 239 14.53 -2.61 9.46
N GLY A 240 14.45 -2.77 10.79
CA GLY A 240 13.90 -3.97 11.42
C GLY A 240 12.45 -4.23 11.02
N ASP A 241 11.59 -3.22 11.15
CA ASP A 241 10.18 -3.33 10.82
C ASP A 241 9.95 -3.62 9.33
N TYR A 242 10.70 -2.94 8.46
CA TYR A 242 10.60 -3.13 7.02
C TYR A 242 11.08 -4.52 6.59
N LEU A 243 12.08 -5.09 7.26
CA LEU A 243 12.50 -6.47 7.05
C LEU A 243 11.42 -7.48 7.48
N VAL A 244 10.72 -7.23 8.58
CA VAL A 244 9.58 -8.08 8.99
C VAL A 244 8.47 -8.04 7.94
N LEU A 245 8.11 -6.85 7.45
CA LEU A 245 7.07 -6.70 6.44
C LEU A 245 7.46 -7.34 5.09
N ALA A 246 8.72 -7.18 4.67
CA ALA A 246 9.25 -7.85 3.49
C ALA A 246 9.28 -9.37 3.65
N GLY A 247 9.74 -9.89 4.80
CA GLY A 247 9.77 -11.31 5.11
C GLY A 247 8.36 -11.93 5.11
N ALA A 248 7.40 -11.27 5.74
CA ALA A 248 6.00 -11.71 5.72
C ALA A 248 5.42 -11.72 4.30
N THR A 249 5.78 -10.74 3.47
CA THR A 249 5.40 -10.70 2.04
C THR A 249 5.99 -11.89 1.28
N VAL A 250 7.25 -12.26 1.53
CA VAL A 250 7.87 -13.44 0.92
C VAL A 250 7.16 -14.73 1.33
N VAL A 251 6.81 -14.88 2.61
CA VAL A 251 6.04 -16.04 3.09
C VAL A 251 4.68 -16.12 2.38
N LEU A 252 3.96 -14.99 2.24
CA LEU A 252 2.70 -14.94 1.50
C LEU A 252 2.85 -15.23 0.01
N ALA A 253 3.95 -14.82 -0.61
CA ALA A 253 4.25 -15.16 -2.00
C ALA A 253 4.46 -16.68 -2.17
N LEU A 254 5.16 -17.32 -1.22
CA LEU A 254 5.32 -18.77 -1.22
C LEU A 254 3.98 -19.49 -1.02
N THR A 255 3.11 -19.00 -0.13
CA THR A 255 1.77 -19.59 0.05
C THR A 255 0.91 -19.44 -1.21
N ALA A 256 0.98 -18.30 -1.91
CA ALA A 256 0.29 -18.11 -3.19
C ALA A 256 0.73 -19.15 -4.25
N VAL A 257 2.03 -19.39 -4.36
CA VAL A 257 2.59 -20.39 -5.29
C VAL A 257 2.10 -21.79 -4.92
N LEU A 258 2.20 -22.17 -3.64
CA LEU A 258 1.79 -23.50 -3.18
C LEU A 258 0.28 -23.74 -3.30
N ALA A 259 -0.54 -22.72 -3.00
CA ALA A 259 -1.99 -22.80 -3.11
C ALA A 259 -2.44 -23.00 -4.56
N PHE A 260 -1.85 -22.27 -5.50
CA PHE A 260 -2.17 -22.40 -6.93
C PHE A 260 -1.69 -23.74 -7.52
N ASP A 261 -0.52 -24.22 -7.09
CA ASP A 261 0.07 -25.46 -7.59
C ASP A 261 -0.78 -26.69 -7.21
N ARG A 262 -1.35 -26.68 -6.00
CA ARG A 262 -2.15 -27.79 -5.46
C ARG A 262 -3.62 -27.77 -5.86
N ARG A 263 -4.12 -26.66 -6.40
CA ARG A 263 -5.53 -26.47 -6.72
C ARG A 263 -5.83 -26.95 -8.13
N ASP A 264 -6.95 -27.66 -8.32
CA ASP A 264 -7.45 -27.94 -9.67
C ASP A 264 -8.04 -26.66 -10.26
N VAL A 265 -7.51 -26.24 -11.41
CA VAL A 265 -7.88 -24.99 -12.10
C VAL A 265 -8.45 -25.38 -13.47
N GLY A 266 -9.68 -24.94 -13.76
CA GLY A 266 -10.35 -25.20 -15.05
C GLY A 266 -11.17 -26.49 -15.12
N VAL A 267 -12.01 -26.76 -14.10
CA VAL A 267 -13.07 -27.79 -14.13
C VAL A 267 -14.39 -27.13 -13.74
#